data_AF-A0A3A6R8W3-F1
#
_entry.id   AF-A0A3A6R8W3-F1
#
_cell.length_a   1.000
_cell.length_b   1.000
_cell.length_c   1.000
_cell.angle_alpha   90.00
_cell.angle_beta   90.00
_cell.angle_gamma   90.00
#
_symmetry.space_group_name_H-M   'P 1'
#
loop_
_entity.id
_entity.type
_entity.pdbx_description
1 polymer ?
#
loop_
_entity_poly.entity_id
_entity_poly.type
_entity_poly.pdbx_seq_one_letter_code
_entity_poly.pdbx_strand_id
1 'polypeptide(L)' 'MNSSFKVVIEDWDGDGAIRIPDEALQEMGLDAGDSLYLLEEFIGNTRCVVLSKTPKLPDRIDELVEAWDGNLSKSG' A
#
# COMPACT_ATOMS: atom_id res chain seq x y z
N MET A 1 -6.96 17.57 6.65
CA MET A 1 -6.59 17.59 8.09
C MET A 1 -5.79 16.31 8.35
N ASN A 2 -4.81 16.28 9.26
CA ASN A 2 -4.09 15.03 9.53
C ASN A 2 -4.80 14.30 10.68
N SER A 3 -5.67 13.36 10.33
CA SER A 3 -6.49 12.60 11.28
C SER A 3 -5.79 11.30 11.63
N SER A 4 -5.64 11.02 12.93
CA SER A 4 -5.04 9.78 13.42
C SER A 4 -6.08 8.98 14.18
N PHE A 5 -6.23 7.71 13.80
CA PHE A 5 -7.20 6.79 14.40
C PHE A 5 -6.46 5.59 14.98
N LYS A 6 -6.90 5.12 16.14
CA LYS A 6 -6.45 3.84 16.69
C LYS A 6 -7.47 2.79 16.30
N VAL A 7 -7.05 1.83 15.49
CA VAL A 7 -7.87 0.72 15.01
C VAL A 7 -7.36 -0.61 15.58
N VAL A 8 -8.24 -1.60 15.66
CA VAL A 8 -7.91 -2.98 16.03
C VAL A 8 -8.09 -3.88 14.82
N ILE A 9 -7.31 -4.97 14.76
CA ILE A 9 -7.53 -6.04 13.78
C ILE A 9 -8.67 -6.90 14.31
N GLU A 10 -9.71 -7.07 13.50
CA GLU A 10 -10.90 -7.85 13.81
C GLU A 10 -10.92 -9.12 12.96
N ASP A 11 -11.66 -10.14 13.41
CA ASP A 11 -11.98 -11.30 12.60
C ASP A 11 -13.17 -10.98 11.69
N TRP A 12 -13.02 -11.27 10.41
CA TRP A 12 -14.06 -11.16 9.40
C TRP A 12 -14.12 -12.48 8.63
N ASP A 13 -15.05 -13.34 9.02
CA ASP A 13 -15.26 -14.67 8.45
C ASP A 13 -13.99 -15.54 8.38
N GLY A 14 -13.15 -15.43 9.42
CA GLY A 14 -11.88 -16.17 9.52
C GLY A 14 -10.65 -15.41 8.99
N ASP A 15 -10.84 -14.24 8.38
CA ASP A 15 -9.77 -13.37 7.91
C ASP A 15 -9.59 -12.13 8.79
N GLY A 16 -8.34 -11.70 8.98
CA GLY A 16 -8.05 -10.46 9.70
C GLY A 16 -8.44 -9.23 8.88
N ALA A 17 -9.30 -8.37 9.43
CA ALA A 17 -9.75 -7.13 8.81
C ALA A 17 -9.41 -5.90 9.67
N ILE A 18 -9.16 -4.76 9.03
CA ILE A 18 -9.01 -3.46 9.67
C ILE A 18 -10.16 -2.57 9.20
N ARG A 19 -10.94 -2.03 10.14
CA ARG A 19 -11.96 -1.02 9.82
C ARG A 19 -11.30 0.32 9.54
N ILE A 20 -11.48 0.82 8.32
CA ILE A 20 -11.07 2.18 7.95
C ILE A 20 -12.25 3.12 8.24
N PRO A 21 -12.05 4.23 8.95
CA PRO A 21 -13.11 5.23 9.18
C PRO A 21 -13.65 5.79 7.86
N ASP A 22 -14.96 6.00 7.80
CA ASP A 22 -15.65 6.50 6.61
C ASP A 22 -15.10 7.86 6.15
N GLU A 23 -14.70 8.72 7.08
CA GLU A 23 -14.10 10.02 6.76
C GLU A 23 -12.79 9.85 5.98
N ALA A 24 -11.97 8.86 6.34
CA ALA A 24 -10.71 8.58 5.64
C ALA A 24 -10.97 8.00 4.24
N LEU A 25 -11.97 7.12 4.09
CA LEU A 25 -12.39 6.60 2.78
C LEU A 25 -12.92 7.70 1.87
N GLN A 26 -13.75 8.61 2.41
CA GLN A 26 -14.29 9.75 1.66
C GLN A 26 -13.20 10.74 1.26
N GLU A 27 -12.25 11.04 2.15
CA GLU A 27 -11.09 11.89 1.82
C GLU A 27 -10.25 11.27 0.69
N MET A 28 -10.13 9.94 0.65
CA MET A 28 -9.47 9.22 -0.44
C MET A 28 -10.34 9.12 -1.71
N GLY A 29 -11.64 9.42 -1.62
CA GLY A 29 -12.60 9.31 -2.71
C GLY A 29 -12.84 7.86 -3.13
N LEU A 30 -13.04 6.98 -2.15
CA LEU A 30 -13.33 5.55 -2.35
C LEU A 30 -14.78 5.25 -2.01
N ASP A 31 -15.38 4.35 -2.81
CA ASP A 31 -16.72 3.81 -2.60
C ASP A 31 -16.69 2.30 -2.28
N ALA A 32 -17.81 1.78 -1.78
CA ALA A 32 -17.95 0.35 -1.53
C ALA A 32 -17.80 -0.46 -2.82
N GLY A 33 -16.83 -1.38 -2.84
CA GLY A 33 -16.49 -2.20 -4.01
C GLY A 33 -15.21 -1.76 -4.72
N ASP A 34 -14.65 -0.61 -4.35
CA ASP A 34 -13.33 -0.20 -4.84
C ASP A 34 -12.22 -1.07 -4.27
N SER A 35 -11.13 -1.17 -5.03
CA SER A 35 -9.93 -1.91 -4.64
C SER A 35 -8.76 -0.96 -4.40
N LEU A 36 -7.94 -1.29 -3.40
CA LEU A 36 -6.74 -0.55 -3.05
C LEU A 36 -5.52 -1.46 -3.09
N TYR A 37 -4.35 -0.84 -3.28
CA TYR A 37 -3.06 -1.48 -3.14
C TYR A 37 -2.53 -1.27 -1.73
N LEU A 38 -2.05 -2.34 -1.11
CA LEU A 38 -1.36 -2.32 0.16
C LEU A 38 0.14 -2.30 -0.12
N LEU A 39 0.78 -1.21 0.27
CA LEU A 39 2.20 -0.97 0.07
C LEU A 39 2.88 -0.86 1.43
N GLU A 40 4.17 -1.14 1.46
CA GLU A 40 4.99 -0.99 2.65
C GLU A 40 5.97 0.14 2.42
N GLU A 41 6.01 1.13 3.32
CA GLU A 41 6.81 2.35 3.17
C GLU A 41 7.50 2.76 4.47
N PHE A 42 8.63 3.47 4.38
CA PHE A 42 9.28 4.07 5.54
C PHE A 42 8.89 5.55 5.66
N ILE A 43 8.11 5.88 6.69
CA ILE A 43 7.81 7.27 7.04
C ILE A 43 8.83 7.70 8.10
N GLY A 44 9.86 8.44 7.66
CA GLY A 44 11.03 8.73 8.48
C GLY A 44 11.85 7.47 8.72
N ASN A 45 11.89 6.99 9.97
CA ASN A 45 12.59 5.74 10.34
C ASN A 45 11.62 4.62 10.77
N THR A 46 10.33 4.79 10.49
CA THR A 46 9.28 3.83 10.88
C THR A 46 8.71 3.14 9.65
N ARG A 47 8.70 1.81 9.68
CA ARG A 47 8.06 0.97 8.66
C ARG A 47 6.55 1.01 8.86
N CYS A 48 5.84 1.44 7.82
CA CYS A 48 4.41 1.67 7.79
C CYS A 48 3.77 0.89 6.64
N VAL A 49 2.49 0.54 6.81
CA VAL A 49 1.65 0.05 5.72
C VAL A 49 0.84 1.23 5.18
N VAL A 50 0.84 1.40 3.87
CA VAL A 50 0.20 2.51 3.15
C VAL A 50 -0.83 1.95 2.18
N LEU A 51 -2.03 2.53 2.18
CA LEU A 51 -3.08 2.24 1.22
C LEU A 51 -2.99 3.23 0.06
N SER A 52 -2.95 2.72 -1.17
CA SER A 52 -2.81 3.54 -2.38
C SER A 52 -3.83 3.15 -3.44
N LYS A 53 -4.31 4.15 -4.19
CA LYS A 53 -5.14 3.93 -5.40
C LYS A 53 -4.30 3.53 -6.61
N THR A 54 -2.99 3.77 -6.57
CA THR A 54 -2.06 3.39 -7.63
C THR A 54 -1.16 2.25 -7.16
N PRO A 55 -0.85 1.29 -8.04
CA PRO A 55 -0.02 0.13 -7.69
C PRO A 55 1.42 0.48 -7.36
N LYS A 56 1.90 1.65 -7.80
CA LYS A 56 3.29 2.07 -7.65
C LYS A 56 3.38 3.38 -6.88
N LEU A 57 4.37 3.42 -5.98
CA LEU A 57 4.92 4.66 -5.45
C LEU A 57 5.86 5.23 -6.52
N PRO A 58 5.61 6.47 -7.03
CA PRO A 58 6.38 7.04 -8.14
C PRO A 58 7.90 7.11 -7.91
N ASP A 59 8.34 7.11 -6.66
CA ASP A 59 9.74 7.37 -6.28
C ASP A 59 10.57 6.10 -6.03
N ARG A 60 10.00 4.89 -6.18
CA ARG A 60 10.75 3.63 -6.01
C ARG A 60 11.51 3.26 -7.27
N ILE A 61 12.63 3.94 -7.47
CA ILE A 61 13.70 3.58 -8.43
C ILE A 61 14.26 2.16 -8.16
N ASP A 62 13.93 1.53 -7.02
CA ASP A 62 14.40 0.17 -6.70
C ASP A 62 13.86 -0.91 -7.65
N GLU A 63 12.73 -0.67 -8.36
CA GLU A 63 12.25 -1.59 -9.43
C GLU A 63 13.13 -1.55 -10.70
N LEU A 64 14.02 -0.56 -10.88
CA LEU A 64 14.92 -0.50 -12.04
C LEU A 64 16.09 -1.50 -11.96
N VAL A 65 16.37 -2.07 -10.78
CA VAL A 65 17.49 -3.01 -10.63
C VAL A 65 17.10 -4.43 -11.06
N GLU A 66 15.85 -4.86 -10.85
CA GLU A 66 15.40 -6.20 -11.28
C GLU A 66 15.23 -6.32 -12.80
N ALA A 67 15.04 -5.21 -13.52
CA ALA A 67 14.95 -5.22 -14.98
C ALA A 67 16.32 -5.32 -15.69
N TRP A 68 17.45 -5.11 -14.99
CA TRP A 68 18.78 -5.21 -15.60
C TRP A 68 19.41 -6.60 -15.51
N ASP A 69 19.13 -7.38 -14.47
CA ASP A 69 19.69 -8.74 -14.33
C ASP A 69 19.06 -9.76 -15.30
N GLY A 70 17.84 -9.51 -15.77
CA GLY A 70 17.16 -10.37 -16.75
C GLY A 70 17.75 -10.31 -18.17
N ASN A 71 18.52 -9.27 -18.52
CA ASN A 71 19.04 -9.06 -19.88
C ASN A 71 20.53 -9.40 -20.04
N LEU A 72 21.26 -9.65 -18.95
CA LEU A 72 22.68 -10.03 -18.98
C LEU A 72 22.91 -11.55 -19.08
N SER A 73 21.85 -12.37 -19.05
CA SER A 73 21.97 -13.85 -19.10
C SER A 73 21.68 -14.48 -20.48
N LYS A 74 21.41 -13.70 -21.53
CA LYS A 74 21.14 -14.22 -22.89
C LYS A 74 22.19 -13.85 -23.94
N SER A 75 23.42 -13.55 -23.53
CA SER A 75 24.57 -13.49 -24.43
C SER A 75 25.73 -14.29 -23.85
N GLY A 76 25.71 -15.59 -24.12
CA GLY A 76 26.76 -16.56 -23.79
C GLY A 76 26.47 -17.87 -24.51
#